data_AF-A0A7S1F137-F1
#
_entry.id   AF-A0A7S1F137-F1
#
_cell.length_a   1.000
_cell.length_b   1.000
_cell.length_c   1.000
_cell.angle_alpha   90.00
_cell.angle_beta   90.00
_cell.angle_gamma   90.00
#
_symmetry.space_group_name_H-M   'P 1'
#
loop_
_entity.id
_entity.type
_entity.pdbx_description
1 polymer ?
#
loop_
_entity_poly.entity_id
_entity_poly.type
_entity_poly.pdbx_seq_one_letter_code
_entity_poly.pdbx_strand_id
1 'polypeptide(L)'
;QKALNEFMDGKRRAFPRFYFMSPQDLLDVLSNGNSPAKVVPQFPKFFIAIDNYTLTFPDGENARPTATGMNACVGKEYVPFPIPLPLLGKVEYYLDQCIETFRASLRHFAKMDLKRYYATGCLDDGDARGKWLTESQAAQCALLVQIITWVILVEDGFKAGLDGDADAVRNAWNKQHELLLRLIVLTMTNLDKPTRQKVMCAITLDAHNRDVQEKLVDQNVTTKDAFQWQSMLKCYWMEEEDDGQMHIADARFWYGYEYLGNGPRLVVTPLTDRIYVTATQALWLCMGCAPAGPAGTGKTESTKDLANAVAKACYVINAAPEMDYLTLGNIYKGLSASGSWGCFDEFNRLVPEVLSV
;
A
#
# COMPACT_ATOMS: atom_id res chain seq x y z
N GLN A 1 -17.31 35.64 5.27
CA GLN A 1 -17.51 34.19 5.11
C GLN A 1 -17.22 33.70 3.69
N LYS A 2 -17.80 34.29 2.63
CA LYS A 2 -17.54 33.91 1.23
C LYS A 2 -16.06 33.89 0.82
N ALA A 3 -15.31 34.96 1.12
CA ALA A 3 -13.88 35.05 0.80
C ALA A 3 -13.03 33.98 1.51
N LEU A 4 -13.41 33.57 2.73
CA LEU A 4 -12.73 32.50 3.46
C LEU A 4 -12.98 31.16 2.77
N ASN A 5 -14.22 30.87 2.36
CA ASN A 5 -14.53 29.65 1.63
C ASN A 5 -13.78 29.56 0.29
N GLU A 6 -13.74 30.66 -0.47
CA GLU A 6 -12.97 30.73 -1.73
C GLU A 6 -11.46 30.53 -1.50
N PHE A 7 -10.91 31.09 -0.43
CA PHE A 7 -9.52 30.85 -0.03
C PHE A 7 -9.26 29.38 0.29
N MET A 8 -10.13 28.76 1.09
CA MET A 8 -10.03 27.35 1.49
C MET A 8 -10.13 26.41 0.29
N ASP A 9 -11.05 26.67 -0.64
CA ASP A 9 -11.20 25.91 -1.88
C ASP A 9 -9.99 26.09 -2.81
N GLY A 10 -9.38 27.27 -2.83
CA GLY A 10 -8.07 27.48 -3.47
C GLY A 10 -6.99 26.57 -2.88
N LYS A 11 -6.94 26.43 -1.56
CA LYS A 11 -5.98 25.56 -0.87
C LYS A 11 -6.23 24.08 -1.11
N ARG A 12 -7.49 23.65 -1.12
CA ARG A 12 -7.86 22.26 -1.46
C ARG A 12 -7.45 21.87 -2.88
N ARG A 13 -7.58 22.79 -3.84
CA ARG A 13 -7.10 22.55 -5.21
C ARG A 13 -5.56 22.44 -5.28
N ALA A 14 -4.85 23.22 -4.47
CA ALA A 14 -3.39 23.20 -4.45
C ALA A 14 -2.83 21.94 -3.78
N PHE A 15 -3.51 21.42 -2.74
CA PHE A 15 -3.15 20.15 -2.10
C PHE A 15 -4.42 19.30 -1.87
N PRO A 16 -4.74 18.37 -2.80
CA PRO A 16 -6.01 17.64 -2.83
C PRO A 16 -6.37 16.84 -1.57
N ARG A 17 -5.40 16.42 -0.73
CA ARG A 17 -5.73 15.69 0.50
C ARG A 17 -6.51 16.53 1.51
N PHE A 18 -6.48 17.86 1.37
CA PHE A 18 -7.31 18.77 2.18
C PHE A 18 -8.82 18.63 1.91
N TYR A 19 -9.25 17.96 0.84
CA TYR A 19 -10.66 17.63 0.64
C TYR A 19 -11.18 16.63 1.68
N PHE A 20 -10.31 15.81 2.28
CA PHE A 20 -10.69 14.81 3.28
C PHE A 20 -10.61 15.31 4.72
N MET A 21 -10.23 16.58 4.92
CA MET A 21 -10.11 17.20 6.24
C MET A 21 -11.36 17.98 6.62
N SER A 22 -11.65 18.04 7.92
CA SER A 22 -12.65 18.97 8.44
C SER A 22 -12.21 20.42 8.16
N PRO A 23 -13.15 21.36 7.96
CA PRO A 23 -12.81 22.78 7.78
C PRO A 23 -11.98 23.35 8.93
N GLN A 24 -12.21 22.89 10.17
CA GLN A 24 -11.48 23.34 11.35
C GLN A 24 -10.02 22.86 11.31
N ASP A 25 -9.79 21.59 10.99
CA ASP A 25 -8.44 21.04 10.89
C ASP A 25 -7.66 21.68 9.75
N LEU A 26 -8.33 21.93 8.62
CA LEU A 26 -7.70 22.62 7.49
C LEU A 26 -7.28 24.05 7.87
N LEU A 27 -8.12 24.78 8.60
CA LEU A 27 -7.75 26.12 9.10
C LEU A 27 -6.56 26.05 10.06
N ASP A 28 -6.51 25.06 10.94
CA ASP A 28 -5.41 24.88 11.88
C ASP A 28 -4.08 24.63 11.15
N VAL A 29 -4.07 23.71 10.17
CA VAL A 29 -2.90 23.45 9.32
C VAL A 29 -2.48 24.70 8.55
N LEU A 30 -3.42 25.43 7.94
CA LEU A 30 -3.11 26.62 7.15
C LEU A 30 -2.59 27.77 8.03
N SER A 31 -3.14 27.94 9.24
CA SER A 31 -2.70 28.97 10.19
C SER A 31 -1.27 28.74 10.67
N ASN A 32 -0.86 27.47 10.81
CA ASN A 32 0.47 27.05 11.20
C ASN A 32 1.40 26.76 10.00
N GLY A 33 0.93 26.99 8.76
CA GLY A 33 1.61 26.56 7.55
C GLY A 33 3.03 27.09 7.37
N ASN A 34 3.37 28.22 8.00
CA ASN A 34 4.72 28.80 8.00
C ASN A 34 5.70 28.11 8.96
N SER A 35 5.21 27.27 9.88
CA SER A 35 5.99 26.56 10.88
C SER A 35 5.80 25.05 10.69
N PRO A 36 6.60 24.38 9.83
CA PRO A 36 6.44 22.95 9.55
C PRO A 36 6.47 22.06 10.81
N ALA A 37 7.24 22.44 11.83
CA ALA A 37 7.27 21.77 13.13
C ALA A 37 5.89 21.67 13.84
N LYS A 38 4.96 22.58 13.54
CA LYS A 38 3.58 22.55 14.05
C LYS A 38 2.60 21.80 13.15
N VAL A 39 2.91 21.69 11.84
CA VAL A 39 2.07 21.00 10.86
C VAL A 39 2.36 19.50 10.83
N VAL A 40 3.62 19.11 10.98
CA VAL A 40 4.07 17.71 10.96
C VAL A 40 3.33 16.81 11.96
N PRO A 41 3.08 17.23 13.22
CA PRO A 41 2.27 16.45 14.16
C PRO A 41 0.79 16.27 13.76
N GLN A 42 0.31 17.01 12.76
CA GLN A 42 -1.07 16.91 12.25
C GLN A 42 -1.21 15.94 11.07
N PHE A 43 -0.11 15.31 10.63
CA PHE A 43 -0.09 14.36 9.52
C PHE A 43 -1.15 13.24 9.62
N PRO A 44 -1.47 12.67 10.81
CA PRO A 44 -2.50 11.63 10.92
C PRO A 44 -3.90 12.08 10.47
N LYS A 45 -4.13 13.39 10.35
CA LYS A 45 -5.42 13.94 9.88
C LYS A 45 -5.60 13.81 8.37
N PHE A 46 -4.54 13.57 7.59
CA PHE A 46 -4.61 13.53 6.12
C PHE A 46 -3.66 12.51 5.44
N PHE A 47 -2.68 11.98 6.16
CA PHE A 47 -1.94 10.77 5.80
C PHE A 47 -2.48 9.57 6.58
N ILE A 48 -2.61 8.42 5.90
CA ILE A 48 -3.26 7.25 6.48
C ILE A 48 -2.39 6.58 7.55
N ALA A 49 -1.08 6.46 7.31
CA ALA A 49 -0.19 5.69 8.17
C ALA A 49 1.04 6.46 8.67
N ILE A 50 1.16 7.76 8.35
CA ILE A 50 2.26 8.60 8.81
C ILE A 50 1.84 9.34 10.07
N ASP A 51 2.57 9.12 11.16
CA ASP A 51 2.41 9.86 12.41
C ASP A 51 3.03 11.26 12.31
N ASN A 52 4.29 11.31 11.90
CA ASN A 52 5.05 12.55 11.75
C ASN A 52 6.32 12.28 10.95
N TYR A 53 7.03 13.33 10.57
CA TYR A 53 8.39 13.27 10.03
C TYR A 53 9.40 13.65 11.13
N THR A 54 10.53 12.95 11.15
CA THR A 54 11.68 13.33 12.00
C THR A 54 12.33 14.58 11.41
N LEU A 55 12.42 15.64 12.22
CA LEU A 55 12.91 16.94 11.79
C LEU A 55 14.27 17.25 12.40
N THR A 56 15.15 17.87 11.60
CA THR A 56 16.41 18.46 12.04
C THR A 56 16.44 19.95 11.67
N PHE A 57 17.23 20.73 12.41
CA PHE A 57 17.34 22.18 12.26
C PHE A 57 18.78 22.57 11.95
N PRO A 58 19.26 22.32 10.73
CA PRO A 58 20.68 22.53 10.38
C PRO A 58 21.12 23.99 10.54
N ASP A 59 20.21 24.94 10.31
CA ASP A 59 20.46 26.38 10.41
C ASP A 59 19.98 26.99 11.74
N GLY A 60 19.71 26.16 12.76
CA GLY A 60 19.23 26.56 14.09
C GLY A 60 17.72 26.42 14.30
N GLU A 61 17.28 26.35 15.57
CA GLU A 61 15.90 26.00 15.96
C GLU A 61 14.81 26.97 15.43
N ASN A 62 15.20 28.21 15.14
CA ASN A 62 14.29 29.23 14.57
C ASN A 62 14.20 29.17 13.04
N ALA A 63 15.07 28.38 12.39
CA ALA A 63 15.06 28.20 10.94
C ALA A 63 14.03 27.15 10.51
N ARG A 64 13.82 27.03 9.19
CA ARG A 64 12.95 25.98 8.67
C ARG A 64 13.63 24.61 8.79
N PRO A 65 12.89 23.58 9.22
CA PRO A 65 13.46 22.26 9.43
C PRO A 65 13.66 21.49 8.12
N THR A 66 14.52 20.48 8.20
CA THR A 66 14.71 19.45 7.18
C THR A 66 14.21 18.12 7.73
N ALA A 67 13.35 17.43 6.98
CA ALA A 67 12.87 16.10 7.32
C ALA A 67 13.89 15.02 6.92
N THR A 68 14.19 14.09 7.81
CA THR A 68 15.19 13.02 7.61
C THR A 68 14.59 11.61 7.56
N GLY A 69 13.29 11.48 7.83
CA GLY A 69 12.57 10.22 7.76
C GLY A 69 11.14 10.38 8.25
N MET A 70 10.36 9.30 8.16
CA MET A 70 8.96 9.24 8.57
C MET A 70 8.73 8.20 9.66
N ASN A 71 7.87 8.54 10.60
CA ASN A 71 7.41 7.66 11.68
C ASN A 71 5.99 7.21 11.38
N ALA A 72 5.72 5.91 11.50
CA ALA A 72 4.40 5.35 11.24
C ALA A 72 3.47 5.44 12.46
N CYS A 73 2.21 5.81 12.26
CA CYS A 73 1.16 5.65 13.28
C CYS A 73 0.58 4.23 13.26
N VAL A 74 0.83 3.46 12.19
CA VAL A 74 0.42 2.07 12.03
C VAL A 74 1.65 1.15 12.08
N GLY A 75 1.68 0.23 13.05
CA GLY A 75 2.77 -0.77 13.15
C GLY A 75 4.09 -0.28 13.75
N LYS A 76 4.17 1.01 14.13
CA LYS A 76 5.36 1.66 14.73
C LYS A 76 6.66 1.31 14.01
N GLU A 77 6.87 1.92 12.86
CA GLU A 77 8.07 1.77 12.04
C GLU A 77 8.65 3.16 11.71
N TYR A 78 9.98 3.28 11.75
CA TYR A 78 10.69 4.47 11.26
C TYR A 78 11.34 4.13 9.92
N VAL A 79 11.10 4.96 8.91
CA VAL A 79 11.70 4.82 7.58
C VAL A 79 12.53 6.08 7.30
N PRO A 80 13.86 5.98 7.16
CA PRO A 80 14.70 7.12 6.84
C PRO A 80 14.47 7.60 5.40
N PHE A 81 14.70 8.88 5.13
CA PHE A 81 14.74 9.39 3.75
C PHE A 81 16.16 9.29 3.20
N PRO A 82 16.38 8.61 2.05
CA PRO A 82 17.70 8.56 1.42
C PRO A 82 18.26 9.94 1.11
N ILE A 83 17.37 10.88 0.78
CA ILE A 83 17.68 12.29 0.58
C ILE A 83 16.82 13.09 1.56
N PRO A 84 17.42 13.83 2.52
CA PRO A 84 16.67 14.70 3.42
C PRO A 84 15.86 15.76 2.66
N LEU A 85 14.67 16.09 3.18
CA LEU A 85 13.73 17.02 2.55
C LEU A 85 13.67 18.35 3.32
N PRO A 86 14.22 19.46 2.80
CA PRO A 86 13.99 20.78 3.36
C PRO A 86 12.52 21.21 3.22
N LEU A 87 11.85 21.53 4.32
CA LEU A 87 10.42 21.90 4.30
C LEU A 87 10.24 23.40 4.00
N LEU A 88 10.39 23.77 2.72
CA LEU A 88 10.42 25.15 2.24
C LEU A 88 9.09 25.61 1.60
N GLY A 89 8.88 26.92 1.53
CA GLY A 89 7.72 27.50 0.85
C GLY A 89 6.40 27.37 1.61
N LYS A 90 5.28 27.47 0.87
CA LYS A 90 3.93 27.39 1.43
C LYS A 90 3.57 25.95 1.80
N VAL A 91 2.61 25.78 2.72
CA VAL A 91 2.19 24.48 3.24
C VAL A 91 1.76 23.50 2.16
N GLU A 92 0.96 23.94 1.19
CA GLU A 92 0.56 23.09 0.07
C GLU A 92 1.76 22.53 -0.72
N TYR A 93 2.85 23.29 -0.83
CA TYR A 93 4.01 22.93 -1.65
C TYR A 93 4.91 21.93 -0.93
N TYR A 94 5.29 22.19 0.33
CA TYR A 94 6.11 21.20 1.02
C TYR A 94 5.33 19.93 1.36
N LEU A 95 4.00 19.98 1.54
CA LEU A 95 3.19 18.77 1.74
C LEU A 95 3.13 17.91 0.48
N ASP A 96 3.10 18.52 -0.71
CA ASP A 96 3.24 17.81 -1.97
C ASP A 96 4.63 17.15 -2.09
N GLN A 97 5.69 17.89 -1.74
CA GLN A 97 7.05 17.33 -1.68
C GLN A 97 7.20 16.20 -0.64
N CYS A 98 6.46 16.26 0.47
CA CYS A 98 6.43 15.15 1.44
C CYS A 98 5.91 13.86 0.79
N ILE A 99 4.88 13.94 -0.07
CA ILE A 99 4.33 12.79 -0.81
C ILE A 99 5.37 12.22 -1.75
N GLU A 100 5.96 13.08 -2.58
CA GLU A 100 6.96 12.65 -3.56
C GLU A 100 8.20 12.05 -2.88
N THR A 101 8.59 12.60 -1.72
CA THR A 101 9.74 12.11 -0.95
C THR A 101 9.49 10.73 -0.34
N PHE A 102 8.34 10.46 0.28
CA PHE A 102 8.09 9.11 0.79
C PHE A 102 7.94 8.09 -0.37
N ARG A 103 7.35 8.48 -1.50
CA ARG A 103 7.22 7.61 -2.68
C ARG A 103 8.59 7.22 -3.23
N ALA A 104 9.44 8.22 -3.43
CA ALA A 104 10.81 8.02 -3.89
C ALA A 104 11.63 7.18 -2.90
N SER A 105 11.47 7.43 -1.60
CA SER A 105 12.15 6.66 -0.54
C SER A 105 11.72 5.19 -0.55
N LEU A 106 10.41 4.91 -0.62
CA LEU A 106 9.91 3.54 -0.66
C LEU A 106 10.34 2.82 -1.94
N ARG A 107 10.30 3.47 -3.11
CA ARG A 107 10.81 2.91 -4.36
C ARG A 107 12.31 2.59 -4.28
N HIS A 108 13.10 3.49 -3.69
CA HIS A 108 14.51 3.26 -3.43
C HIS A 108 14.74 2.03 -2.54
N PHE A 109 14.03 1.92 -1.41
CA PHE A 109 14.17 0.76 -0.52
C PHE A 109 13.65 -0.53 -1.14
N ALA A 110 12.58 -0.51 -1.94
CA ALA A 110 12.11 -1.67 -2.67
C ALA A 110 13.17 -2.21 -3.63
N LYS A 111 13.83 -1.32 -4.38
CA LYS A 111 14.95 -1.69 -5.26
C LYS A 111 16.13 -2.27 -4.47
N MET A 112 16.49 -1.63 -3.36
CA MET A 112 17.60 -2.11 -2.52
C MET A 112 17.30 -3.47 -1.90
N ASP A 113 16.08 -3.67 -1.40
CA ASP A 113 15.66 -4.92 -0.79
C ASP A 113 15.58 -6.05 -1.82
N LEU A 114 15.12 -5.78 -3.05
CA LEU A 114 15.14 -6.74 -4.16
C LEU A 114 16.58 -7.17 -4.48
N LYS A 115 17.50 -6.21 -4.63
CA LYS A 115 18.93 -6.52 -4.86
C LYS A 115 19.55 -7.33 -3.72
N ARG A 116 19.26 -6.94 -2.47
CA ARG A 116 19.75 -7.66 -1.28
C ARG A 116 19.21 -9.09 -1.25
N TYR A 117 17.93 -9.30 -1.57
CA TYR A 117 17.30 -10.62 -1.56
C TYR A 117 18.09 -11.65 -2.38
N TYR A 118 18.49 -11.27 -3.60
CA TYR A 118 19.33 -12.13 -4.45
C TYR A 118 20.78 -12.20 -3.98
N ALA A 119 21.35 -11.09 -3.51
CA ALA A 119 22.74 -11.05 -3.05
C ALA A 119 23.00 -11.86 -1.77
N THR A 120 21.98 -12.09 -0.94
CA THR A 120 22.11 -12.79 0.35
C THR A 120 21.58 -14.23 0.33
N GLY A 121 21.28 -14.80 -0.84
CA GLY A 121 20.87 -16.21 -0.95
C GLY A 121 19.49 -16.51 -0.34
N CYS A 122 18.60 -15.51 -0.26
CA CYS A 122 17.27 -15.67 0.36
C CYS A 122 16.35 -16.65 -0.35
N LEU A 123 16.62 -16.95 -1.62
CA LEU A 123 15.90 -17.99 -2.36
C LEU A 123 16.18 -19.37 -1.79
N ASP A 124 17.42 -19.65 -1.41
CA ASP A 124 17.87 -20.99 -1.05
C ASP A 124 17.84 -21.23 0.45
N ASP A 125 18.09 -20.19 1.25
CA ASP A 125 18.17 -20.28 2.71
C ASP A 125 17.09 -19.41 3.39
N GLY A 126 16.16 -20.09 4.07
CA GLY A 126 15.10 -19.43 4.83
C GLY A 126 15.59 -18.67 6.05
N ASP A 127 16.73 -19.03 6.64
CA ASP A 127 17.33 -18.28 7.75
C ASP A 127 17.93 -16.96 7.22
N ALA A 128 18.59 -16.98 6.06
CA ALA A 128 19.03 -15.79 5.34
C ALA A 128 17.86 -14.88 4.95
N ARG A 129 16.75 -15.45 4.45
CA ARG A 129 15.50 -14.71 4.16
C ARG A 129 14.92 -14.07 5.42
N GLY A 130 14.89 -14.79 6.53
CA GLY A 130 14.44 -14.27 7.82
C GLY A 130 15.27 -13.06 8.26
N LYS A 131 16.60 -13.15 8.18
CA LYS A 131 17.50 -12.03 8.49
C LYS A 131 17.31 -10.85 7.54
N TRP A 132 17.21 -11.10 6.24
CA TRP A 132 16.95 -10.06 5.24
C TRP A 132 15.67 -9.27 5.57
N LEU A 133 14.60 -9.98 5.93
CA LEU A 133 13.30 -9.41 6.27
C LEU A 133 13.36 -8.52 7.51
N THR A 134 14.05 -8.96 8.57
CA THR A 134 14.18 -8.18 9.80
C THR A 134 15.03 -6.92 9.61
N GLU A 135 16.02 -6.96 8.73
CA GLU A 135 16.90 -5.84 8.40
C GLU A 135 16.32 -4.86 7.34
N SER A 136 15.20 -5.20 6.69
CA SER A 136 14.54 -4.30 5.73
C SER A 136 14.09 -2.99 6.42
N GLN A 137 14.35 -1.86 5.76
CA GLN A 137 14.05 -0.52 6.28
C GLN A 137 12.54 -0.23 6.38
N ALA A 138 11.75 -0.80 5.48
CA ALA A 138 10.32 -0.59 5.43
C ALA A 138 9.61 -1.94 5.20
N ALA A 139 8.77 -2.35 6.16
CA ALA A 139 8.00 -3.59 6.09
C ALA A 139 7.24 -3.71 4.76
N GLN A 140 6.63 -2.61 4.32
CA GLN A 140 5.91 -2.52 3.06
C GLN A 140 6.78 -2.87 1.84
N CYS A 141 8.05 -2.47 1.82
CA CYS A 141 8.97 -2.78 0.74
C CYS A 141 9.38 -4.25 0.76
N ALA A 142 9.63 -4.83 1.94
CA ALA A 142 9.91 -6.26 2.06
C ALA A 142 8.74 -7.12 1.56
N LEU A 143 7.50 -6.75 1.90
CA LEU A 143 6.29 -7.44 1.43
C LEU A 143 6.14 -7.33 -0.10
N LEU A 144 6.44 -6.18 -0.70
CA LEU A 144 6.43 -6.01 -2.15
C LEU A 144 7.45 -6.95 -2.81
N VAL A 145 8.69 -6.98 -2.32
CA VAL A 145 9.75 -7.85 -2.83
C VAL A 145 9.36 -9.32 -2.69
N GLN A 146 8.72 -9.69 -1.59
CA GLN A 146 8.21 -11.04 -1.36
C GLN A 146 7.14 -11.47 -2.38
N ILE A 147 6.26 -10.57 -2.81
CA ILE A 147 5.33 -10.86 -3.92
C ILE A 147 6.10 -11.05 -5.23
N ILE A 148 7.06 -10.18 -5.53
CA ILE A 148 7.87 -10.25 -6.76
C ILE A 148 8.65 -11.58 -6.82
N THR A 149 9.34 -11.95 -5.75
CA THR A 149 10.15 -13.17 -5.71
C THR A 149 9.30 -14.43 -5.70
N TRP A 150 8.10 -14.37 -5.13
CA TRP A 150 7.10 -15.44 -5.25
C TRP A 150 6.65 -15.64 -6.70
N VAL A 151 6.32 -14.56 -7.42
CA VAL A 151 5.94 -14.63 -8.84
C VAL A 151 7.05 -15.25 -9.68
N ILE A 152 8.30 -14.84 -9.45
CA ILE A 152 9.46 -15.39 -10.16
C ILE A 152 9.61 -16.89 -9.87
N LEU A 153 9.54 -17.30 -8.59
CA LEU A 153 9.64 -18.72 -8.20
C LEU A 153 8.58 -19.59 -8.91
N VAL A 154 7.33 -19.13 -8.99
CA VAL A 154 6.25 -19.87 -9.63
C VAL A 154 6.42 -19.93 -11.15
N GLU A 155 6.74 -18.79 -11.78
CA GLU A 155 6.88 -18.73 -13.24
C GLU A 155 8.14 -19.46 -13.75
N ASP A 156 9.23 -19.48 -12.97
CA ASP A 156 10.38 -20.33 -13.24
C ASP A 156 10.02 -21.81 -13.13
N GLY A 157 9.15 -22.19 -12.18
CA GLY A 157 8.58 -23.53 -12.10
C GLY A 157 7.77 -23.92 -13.33
N PHE A 158 6.94 -23.01 -13.87
CA PHE A 158 6.24 -23.25 -15.14
C PHE A 158 7.21 -23.42 -16.31
N LYS A 159 8.24 -22.57 -16.38
CA LYS A 159 9.25 -22.63 -17.45
C LYS A 159 10.02 -23.94 -17.42
N ALA A 160 10.53 -24.35 -16.26
CA ALA A 160 11.23 -25.62 -16.10
C ALA A 160 10.34 -26.83 -16.42
N GLY A 161 9.04 -26.75 -16.09
CA GLY A 161 8.05 -27.75 -16.47
C GLY A 161 7.88 -27.90 -17.98
N LEU A 162 7.87 -26.79 -18.71
CA LEU A 162 7.85 -26.78 -20.18
C LEU A 162 9.16 -27.32 -20.78
N ASP A 163 10.27 -27.08 -20.11
CA ASP A 163 11.60 -27.59 -20.49
C ASP A 163 11.81 -29.09 -20.14
N GLY A 164 10.80 -29.74 -19.53
CA GLY A 164 10.74 -31.20 -19.34
C GLY A 164 10.84 -31.69 -17.90
N ASP A 165 10.96 -30.81 -16.90
CA ASP A 165 10.92 -31.19 -15.48
C ASP A 165 9.47 -31.33 -14.99
N ALA A 166 8.93 -32.55 -15.03
CA ALA A 166 7.55 -32.84 -14.66
C ALA A 166 7.19 -32.45 -13.21
N ASP A 167 8.16 -32.32 -12.31
CA ASP A 167 7.94 -31.97 -10.92
C ASP A 167 8.26 -30.50 -10.61
N ALA A 168 8.65 -29.68 -11.59
CA ALA A 168 9.09 -28.30 -11.39
C ALA A 168 8.10 -27.43 -10.61
N VAL A 169 6.80 -27.49 -10.95
CA VAL A 169 5.75 -26.71 -10.26
C VAL A 169 5.61 -27.18 -8.80
N ARG A 170 5.72 -28.49 -8.55
CA ARG A 170 5.69 -29.05 -7.19
C ARG A 170 6.96 -28.70 -6.40
N ASN A 171 8.11 -28.64 -7.06
CA ASN A 171 9.37 -28.22 -6.46
C ASN A 171 9.33 -26.74 -6.04
N ALA A 172 8.75 -25.87 -6.87
CA ALA A 172 8.50 -24.47 -6.51
C ALA A 172 7.58 -24.36 -5.27
N TRP A 173 6.52 -25.15 -5.20
CA TRP A 173 5.65 -25.22 -4.03
C TRP A 173 6.39 -25.71 -2.77
N ASN A 174 7.16 -26.79 -2.87
CA ASN A 174 7.98 -27.32 -1.77
C ASN A 174 8.92 -26.23 -1.23
N LYS A 175 9.54 -25.46 -2.14
CA LYS A 175 10.45 -24.37 -1.75
C LYS A 175 9.72 -23.25 -1.01
N GLN A 176 8.58 -22.79 -1.53
CA GLN A 176 7.76 -21.79 -0.86
C GLN A 176 7.31 -22.27 0.54
N HIS A 177 6.92 -23.55 0.66
CA HIS A 177 6.51 -24.15 1.92
C HIS A 177 7.66 -24.16 2.95
N GLU A 178 8.87 -24.54 2.53
CA GLU A 178 10.06 -24.49 3.38
C GLU A 178 10.36 -23.07 3.88
N LEU A 179 10.36 -22.08 2.97
CA LEU A 179 10.64 -20.69 3.30
C LEU A 179 9.60 -20.11 4.28
N LEU A 180 8.32 -20.48 4.15
CA LEU A 180 7.26 -20.12 5.10
C LEU A 180 7.50 -20.73 6.49
N LEU A 181 7.83 -22.03 6.57
CA LEU A 181 8.11 -22.69 7.84
C LEU A 181 9.28 -22.04 8.58
N ARG A 182 10.32 -21.60 7.86
CA ARG A 182 11.45 -20.87 8.45
C ARG A 182 11.04 -19.52 9.05
N LEU A 183 10.15 -18.77 8.41
CA LEU A 183 9.59 -17.54 8.99
C LEU A 183 8.76 -17.83 10.26
N ILE A 184 8.00 -18.93 10.29
CA ILE A 184 7.25 -19.34 11.49
C ILE A 184 8.22 -19.64 12.64
N VAL A 185 9.29 -20.40 12.39
CA VAL A 185 10.33 -20.68 13.39
C VAL A 185 10.98 -19.38 13.89
N LEU A 186 11.25 -18.42 13.01
CA LEU A 186 11.80 -17.11 13.39
C LEU A 186 10.90 -16.38 14.42
N THR A 187 9.58 -16.52 14.33
CA THR A 187 8.67 -15.92 15.33
C THR A 187 8.80 -16.55 16.72
N MET A 188 9.34 -17.75 16.84
CA MET A 188 9.60 -18.38 18.14
C MET A 188 10.82 -17.78 18.86
N THR A 189 11.60 -16.93 18.18
CA THR A 189 12.74 -16.22 18.75
C THR A 189 12.33 -14.88 19.39
N ASN A 190 13.29 -14.22 20.04
CA ASN A 190 13.08 -12.92 20.67
C ASN A 190 13.15 -11.78 19.65
N LEU A 191 11.98 -11.44 19.08
CA LEU A 191 11.78 -10.26 18.23
C LEU A 191 11.08 -9.14 19.00
N ASP A 192 11.49 -7.88 18.76
CA ASP A 192 10.73 -6.71 19.20
C ASP A 192 9.35 -6.64 18.50
N LYS A 193 8.43 -5.85 19.06
CA LYS A 193 7.03 -5.82 18.60
C LYS A 193 6.89 -5.40 17.11
N PRO A 194 7.49 -4.29 16.64
CA PRO A 194 7.47 -3.93 15.22
C PRO A 194 8.05 -5.02 14.29
N THR A 195 9.21 -5.57 14.63
CA THR A 195 9.83 -6.62 13.81
C THR A 195 8.96 -7.88 13.78
N ARG A 196 8.39 -8.28 14.91
CA ARG A 196 7.44 -9.40 14.99
C ARG A 196 6.22 -9.15 14.10
N GLN A 197 5.65 -7.94 14.10
CA GLN A 197 4.54 -7.58 13.23
C GLN A 197 4.92 -7.70 11.75
N LYS A 198 6.12 -7.23 11.36
CA LYS A 198 6.66 -7.36 10.00
C LYS A 198 6.73 -8.83 9.56
N VAL A 199 7.29 -9.70 10.41
CA VAL A 199 7.37 -11.14 10.14
C VAL A 199 5.98 -11.78 10.06
N MET A 200 5.04 -11.40 10.93
CA MET A 200 3.66 -11.91 10.88
C MET A 200 2.94 -11.52 9.58
N CYS A 201 3.16 -10.30 9.08
CA CYS A 201 2.62 -9.87 7.80
C CYS A 201 3.19 -10.70 6.63
N ALA A 202 4.50 -10.96 6.65
CA ALA A 202 5.16 -11.82 5.67
C ALA A 202 4.63 -13.26 5.71
N ILE A 203 4.40 -13.82 6.90
CA ILE A 203 3.79 -15.15 7.08
C ILE A 203 2.37 -15.18 6.52
N THR A 204 1.58 -14.15 6.78
CA THR A 204 0.18 -14.07 6.29
C THR A 204 0.14 -14.08 4.77
N LEU A 205 1.03 -13.32 4.12
CA LEU A 205 1.18 -13.30 2.67
C LEU A 205 1.67 -14.66 2.13
N ASP A 206 2.70 -15.25 2.73
CA ASP A 206 3.25 -16.53 2.28
C ASP A 206 2.29 -17.70 2.45
N ALA A 207 1.47 -17.69 3.50
CA ALA A 207 0.44 -18.71 3.71
C ALA A 207 -0.56 -18.70 2.54
N HIS A 208 -1.05 -17.52 2.16
CA HIS A 208 -1.90 -17.36 0.99
C HIS A 208 -1.18 -17.82 -0.29
N ASN A 209 0.05 -17.38 -0.52
CA ASN A 209 0.84 -17.75 -1.70
C ASN A 209 1.07 -19.27 -1.80
N ARG A 210 1.32 -19.95 -0.67
CA ARG A 210 1.46 -21.41 -0.58
C ARG A 210 0.13 -22.10 -0.92
N ASP A 211 -1.00 -21.62 -0.40
CA ASP A 211 -2.33 -22.17 -0.67
C ASP A 211 -2.72 -21.99 -2.15
N VAL A 212 -2.33 -20.87 -2.78
CA VAL A 212 -2.49 -20.65 -4.23
C VAL A 212 -1.67 -21.66 -5.01
N GLN A 213 -0.38 -21.82 -4.68
CA GLN A 213 0.49 -22.79 -5.36
C GLN A 213 0.02 -24.24 -5.19
N GLU A 214 -0.49 -24.61 -4.02
CA GLU A 214 -1.07 -25.93 -3.77
C GLU A 214 -2.20 -26.23 -4.76
N LYS A 215 -3.10 -25.26 -4.98
CA LYS A 215 -4.16 -25.38 -5.99
C LYS A 215 -3.63 -25.51 -7.42
N LEU A 216 -2.53 -24.82 -7.76
CA LEU A 216 -1.91 -24.94 -9.08
C LEU A 216 -1.37 -26.35 -9.29
N VAL A 217 -0.72 -26.92 -8.27
CA VAL A 217 -0.21 -28.30 -8.27
C VAL A 217 -1.37 -29.30 -8.38
N ASP A 218 -2.40 -29.19 -7.54
CA ASP A 218 -3.54 -30.11 -7.52
C ASP A 218 -4.33 -30.10 -8.83
N GLN A 219 -4.42 -28.94 -9.48
CA GLN A 219 -5.11 -28.78 -10.76
C GLN A 219 -4.21 -29.00 -11.97
N ASN A 220 -2.95 -29.43 -11.77
CA ASN A 220 -1.96 -29.64 -12.83
C ASN A 220 -1.81 -28.43 -13.77
N VAL A 221 -1.77 -27.22 -13.20
CA VAL A 221 -1.54 -25.99 -13.96
C VAL A 221 -0.05 -25.90 -14.30
N THR A 222 0.26 -25.76 -15.58
CA THR A 222 1.64 -25.80 -16.10
C THR A 222 2.06 -24.56 -16.88
N THR A 223 1.18 -23.55 -16.97
CA THR A 223 1.45 -22.32 -17.73
C THR A 223 0.97 -21.09 -16.99
N LYS A 224 1.72 -19.98 -17.17
CA LYS A 224 1.35 -18.66 -16.65
C LYS A 224 0.07 -18.09 -17.29
N ASP A 225 -0.34 -18.63 -18.45
CA ASP A 225 -1.53 -18.19 -19.17
C ASP A 225 -2.82 -18.83 -18.62
N ALA A 226 -2.71 -19.76 -17.68
CA ALA A 226 -3.87 -20.36 -17.03
C ALA A 226 -4.61 -19.35 -16.17
N PHE A 227 -5.94 -19.34 -16.25
CA PHE A 227 -6.78 -18.40 -15.50
C PHE A 227 -6.55 -18.45 -13.99
N GLN A 228 -6.26 -19.63 -13.44
CA GLN A 228 -5.92 -19.83 -12.04
C GLN A 228 -4.73 -18.97 -11.60
N TRP A 229 -3.72 -18.82 -12.46
CA TRP A 229 -2.57 -17.95 -12.19
C TRP A 229 -2.82 -16.50 -12.60
N GLN A 230 -3.51 -16.28 -13.71
CA GLN A 230 -3.81 -14.93 -14.18
C GLN A 230 -4.71 -14.16 -13.20
N SER A 231 -5.64 -14.83 -12.53
CA SER A 231 -6.57 -14.22 -11.57
C SER A 231 -5.94 -13.81 -10.23
N MET A 232 -4.66 -14.15 -9.99
CA MET A 232 -3.95 -13.76 -8.77
C MET A 232 -3.36 -12.36 -8.92
N LEU A 233 -3.33 -11.60 -7.81
CA LEU A 233 -2.62 -10.33 -7.75
C LEU A 233 -1.12 -10.58 -7.72
N LYS A 234 -0.41 -10.07 -8.72
CA LYS A 234 1.01 -10.26 -8.94
C LYS A 234 1.72 -8.92 -9.02
N CYS A 235 3.01 -8.91 -8.74
CA CYS A 235 3.88 -7.76 -8.98
C CYS A 235 5.10 -8.22 -9.76
N TYR A 236 5.43 -7.51 -10.82
CA TYR A 236 6.66 -7.69 -11.59
C TYR A 236 7.54 -6.47 -11.39
N TRP A 237 8.84 -6.67 -11.21
CA TRP A 237 9.79 -5.57 -11.28
C TRP A 237 10.14 -5.32 -12.76
N MET A 238 9.79 -4.14 -13.27
CA MET A 238 10.09 -3.73 -14.63
C MET A 238 11.50 -3.12 -14.65
N GLU A 239 12.45 -3.79 -15.30
CA GLU A 239 13.86 -3.38 -15.26
C GLU A 239 14.13 -2.04 -15.97
N GLU A 240 13.42 -1.76 -17.06
CA GLU A 240 13.59 -0.52 -17.84
C GLU A 240 13.13 0.71 -17.05
N GLU A 241 11.95 0.62 -16.42
CA GLU A 241 11.41 1.69 -15.60
C GLU A 241 11.97 1.68 -14.18
N ASP A 242 12.64 0.60 -13.76
CA ASP A 242 13.18 0.38 -12.41
C ASP A 242 12.08 0.49 -11.33
N ASP A 243 10.92 -0.12 -11.59
CA ASP A 243 9.69 0.08 -10.81
C ASP A 243 8.83 -1.20 -10.74
N GLY A 244 8.03 -1.35 -9.68
CA GLY A 244 7.08 -2.45 -9.51
C GLY A 244 5.76 -2.17 -10.25
N GLN A 245 5.35 -3.11 -11.10
CA GLN A 245 4.07 -3.08 -11.80
C GLN A 245 3.16 -4.21 -11.31
N MET A 246 1.98 -3.84 -10.82
CA MET A 246 0.95 -4.76 -10.36
C MET A 246 0.12 -5.28 -11.52
N HIS A 247 -0.11 -6.59 -11.54
CA HIS A 247 -0.78 -7.31 -12.61
C HIS A 247 -1.85 -8.22 -12.02
N ILE A 248 -3.03 -8.23 -12.63
CA ILE A 248 -4.10 -9.19 -12.34
C ILE A 248 -5.00 -9.30 -13.56
N ALA A 249 -5.19 -10.53 -14.05
CA ALA A 249 -5.74 -10.81 -15.36
C ALA A 249 -5.05 -9.95 -16.45
N ASP A 250 -5.78 -9.04 -17.10
CA ASP A 250 -5.33 -8.06 -18.08
C ASP A 250 -5.09 -6.65 -17.50
N ALA A 251 -5.51 -6.37 -16.27
CA ALA A 251 -5.29 -5.08 -15.62
C ALA A 251 -3.82 -4.90 -15.23
N ARG A 252 -3.26 -3.72 -15.54
CA ARG A 252 -1.86 -3.36 -15.27
C ARG A 252 -1.79 -1.98 -14.65
N PHE A 253 -1.11 -1.83 -13.51
CA PHE A 253 -0.93 -0.50 -12.91
C PHE A 253 0.36 -0.46 -12.09
N TRP A 254 1.02 0.69 -12.08
CA TRP A 254 2.21 0.91 -11.26
C TRP A 254 1.89 0.82 -9.77
N TYR A 255 2.80 0.25 -8.98
CA TYR A 255 2.69 0.24 -7.54
C TYR A 255 2.69 1.68 -7.00
N GLY A 256 1.73 2.02 -6.14
CA GLY A 256 1.45 3.43 -5.84
C GLY A 256 2.43 4.10 -4.87
N TYR A 257 3.23 3.33 -4.14
CA TYR A 257 4.15 3.79 -3.09
C TYR A 257 3.55 4.79 -2.08
N GLU A 258 2.24 4.74 -1.83
CA GLU A 258 1.68 5.35 -0.63
C GLU A 258 2.24 4.62 0.59
N TYR A 259 2.78 5.35 1.58
CA TYR A 259 3.21 4.72 2.81
C TYR A 259 2.00 4.34 3.67
N LEU A 260 1.86 3.05 3.95
CA LEU A 260 0.70 2.47 4.65
C LEU A 260 1.09 1.79 5.97
N GLY A 261 2.36 1.92 6.37
CA GLY A 261 2.90 1.45 7.63
C GLY A 261 3.02 -0.08 7.73
N ASN A 262 3.37 -0.56 8.92
CA ASN A 262 3.57 -1.97 9.22
C ASN A 262 2.34 -2.55 9.96
N GLY A 263 1.15 -2.36 9.39
CA GLY A 263 -0.11 -2.81 9.98
C GLY A 263 -0.37 -4.31 9.80
N PRO A 264 -1.25 -4.91 10.62
CA PRO A 264 -1.70 -6.28 10.39
C PRO A 264 -2.37 -6.42 9.02
N ARG A 265 -2.12 -7.56 8.35
CA ARG A 265 -2.70 -7.90 7.05
C ARG A 265 -3.97 -8.71 7.22
N LEU A 266 -4.91 -8.53 6.30
CA LEU A 266 -6.08 -9.40 6.20
C LEU A 266 -5.64 -10.78 5.71
N VAL A 267 -6.23 -11.83 6.25
CA VAL A 267 -6.07 -13.18 5.69
C VAL A 267 -6.88 -13.26 4.41
N VAL A 268 -6.19 -13.44 3.28
CA VAL A 268 -6.81 -13.47 1.96
C VAL A 268 -7.45 -14.83 1.71
N THR A 269 -8.75 -14.83 1.41
CA THR A 269 -9.55 -16.02 1.13
C THR A 269 -9.92 -16.08 -0.37
N PRO A 270 -10.40 -17.22 -0.89
CA PRO A 270 -10.89 -17.29 -2.27
C PRO A 270 -12.01 -16.28 -2.60
N LEU A 271 -12.77 -15.82 -1.60
CA LEU A 271 -13.77 -14.77 -1.81
C LEU A 271 -13.11 -13.40 -1.97
N THR A 272 -12.06 -13.13 -1.19
CA THR A 272 -11.25 -11.91 -1.28
C THR A 272 -10.55 -11.83 -2.64
N ASP A 273 -10.00 -12.93 -3.15
CA ASP A 273 -9.37 -12.99 -4.49
C ASP A 273 -10.35 -12.60 -5.61
N ARG A 274 -11.60 -13.07 -5.54
CA ARG A 274 -12.64 -12.70 -6.51
C ARG A 274 -12.97 -11.20 -6.46
N ILE A 275 -12.96 -10.61 -5.27
CA ILE A 275 -13.14 -9.17 -5.10
C ILE A 275 -11.94 -8.43 -5.70
N TYR A 276 -10.71 -8.92 -5.50
CA TYR A 276 -9.50 -8.33 -6.08
C TYR A 276 -9.60 -8.27 -7.60
N VAL A 277 -9.96 -9.39 -8.26
CA VAL A 277 -10.18 -9.41 -9.72
C VAL A 277 -11.24 -8.39 -10.12
N THR A 278 -12.42 -8.42 -9.51
CA THR A 278 -13.53 -7.54 -9.92
C THR A 278 -13.20 -6.06 -9.73
N ALA A 279 -12.61 -5.70 -8.59
CA ALA A 279 -12.29 -4.32 -8.26
C ALA A 279 -11.16 -3.75 -9.13
N THR A 280 -10.13 -4.55 -9.42
CA THR A 280 -9.03 -4.11 -10.30
C THR A 280 -9.46 -4.00 -11.75
N GLN A 281 -10.34 -4.88 -12.23
CA GLN A 281 -10.94 -4.78 -13.57
C GLN A 281 -11.82 -3.55 -13.71
N ALA A 282 -12.68 -3.28 -12.72
CA ALA A 282 -13.47 -2.05 -12.70
C ALA A 282 -12.57 -0.82 -12.74
N LEU A 283 -11.52 -0.78 -11.91
CA LEU A 283 -10.56 0.32 -11.88
C LEU A 283 -9.83 0.49 -13.22
N TRP A 284 -9.41 -0.61 -13.85
CA TRP A 284 -8.73 -0.61 -15.15
C TRP A 284 -9.61 0.01 -16.26
N LEU A 285 -10.92 -0.19 -16.17
CA LEU A 285 -11.92 0.40 -17.04
C LEU A 285 -12.41 1.80 -16.58
N CYS A 286 -11.75 2.40 -15.58
CA CYS A 286 -12.16 3.66 -14.95
C CYS A 286 -13.60 3.66 -14.40
N MET A 287 -14.06 2.51 -13.90
CA MET A 287 -15.37 2.32 -13.28
C MET A 287 -15.25 2.14 -11.75
N GLY A 288 -16.35 2.40 -11.05
CA GLY A 288 -16.50 2.02 -9.65
C GLY A 288 -16.76 0.51 -9.49
N CYS A 289 -16.39 -0.04 -8.34
CA CYS A 289 -16.74 -1.40 -7.93
C CYS A 289 -17.79 -1.34 -6.82
N ALA A 290 -18.84 -2.16 -6.91
CA ALA A 290 -19.89 -2.27 -5.91
C ALA A 290 -19.96 -3.69 -5.32
N PRO A 291 -19.06 -4.06 -4.40
CA PRO A 291 -19.18 -5.33 -3.67
C PRO A 291 -20.48 -5.35 -2.87
N ALA A 292 -21.35 -6.33 -3.14
CA ALA A 292 -22.63 -6.49 -2.45
C ALA A 292 -22.61 -7.71 -1.53
N GLY A 293 -23.19 -7.56 -0.34
CA GLY A 293 -23.29 -8.63 0.65
C GLY A 293 -23.72 -8.10 2.03
N PRO A 294 -24.11 -9.00 2.96
CA PRO A 294 -24.53 -8.62 4.32
C PRO A 294 -23.50 -7.76 5.08
N ALA A 295 -23.95 -7.07 6.12
CA ALA A 295 -23.03 -6.35 7.01
C ALA A 295 -22.03 -7.32 7.67
N GLY A 296 -20.79 -6.88 7.86
CA GLY A 296 -19.75 -7.68 8.51
C GLY A 296 -19.10 -8.77 7.66
N THR A 297 -19.39 -8.88 6.36
CA THR A 297 -18.78 -9.89 5.47
C THR A 297 -17.44 -9.44 4.85
N GLY A 298 -16.75 -8.46 5.43
CA GLY A 298 -15.41 -8.06 4.99
C GLY A 298 -15.33 -7.22 3.72
N LYS A 299 -16.42 -6.52 3.31
CA LYS A 299 -16.46 -5.73 2.05
C LYS A 299 -15.47 -4.55 2.08
N THR A 300 -15.57 -3.76 3.14
CA THR A 300 -14.72 -2.58 3.37
C THR A 300 -13.27 -3.01 3.63
N GLU A 301 -13.09 -4.09 4.37
CA GLU A 301 -11.80 -4.68 4.71
C GLU A 301 -11.09 -5.22 3.47
N SER A 302 -11.80 -5.94 2.59
CA SER A 302 -11.23 -6.45 1.33
C SER A 302 -10.81 -5.31 0.39
N THR A 303 -11.60 -4.22 0.35
CA THR A 303 -11.28 -3.03 -0.45
C THR A 303 -10.05 -2.31 0.09
N LYS A 304 -9.97 -2.13 1.42
CA LYS A 304 -8.80 -1.56 2.10
C LYS A 304 -7.55 -2.42 1.89
N ASP A 305 -7.68 -3.74 2.01
CA ASP A 305 -6.57 -4.67 1.86
C ASP A 305 -6.03 -4.67 0.43
N LEU A 306 -6.90 -4.62 -0.59
CA LEU A 306 -6.49 -4.43 -1.98
C LEU A 306 -5.75 -3.10 -2.17
N ALA A 307 -6.30 -2.00 -1.67
CA ALA A 307 -5.65 -0.69 -1.75
C ALA A 307 -4.26 -0.70 -1.09
N ASN A 308 -4.14 -1.39 0.05
CA ASN A 308 -2.86 -1.60 0.72
C ASN A 308 -1.90 -2.46 -0.11
N ALA A 309 -2.39 -3.52 -0.76
CA ALA A 309 -1.59 -4.38 -1.62
C ALA A 309 -1.05 -3.66 -2.87
N VAL A 310 -1.73 -2.60 -3.32
CA VAL A 310 -1.33 -1.79 -4.49
C VAL A 310 -0.72 -0.43 -4.10
N ALA A 311 -0.50 -0.22 -2.80
CA ALA A 311 0.01 1.01 -2.20
C ALA A 311 -0.72 2.29 -2.64
N LYS A 312 -2.04 2.29 -2.53
CA LYS A 312 -2.90 3.46 -2.77
C LYS A 312 -3.59 3.89 -1.47
N ALA A 313 -3.65 5.21 -1.26
CA ALA A 313 -4.43 5.76 -0.16
C ALA A 313 -5.92 5.48 -0.37
N CYS A 314 -6.57 4.77 0.56
CA CYS A 314 -8.00 4.45 0.52
C CYS A 314 -8.73 5.14 1.68
N TYR A 315 -9.57 6.12 1.34
CA TYR A 315 -10.42 6.82 2.29
C TYR A 315 -11.76 6.09 2.40
N VAL A 316 -12.07 5.56 3.59
CA VAL A 316 -13.39 4.98 3.88
C VAL A 316 -14.30 6.09 4.37
N ILE A 317 -15.43 6.23 3.69
CA ILE A 317 -16.40 7.30 3.89
C ILE A 317 -17.71 6.64 4.26
N ASN A 318 -18.16 6.86 5.49
CA ASN A 318 -19.45 6.34 5.93
C ASN A 318 -20.57 7.21 5.35
N ALA A 319 -21.44 6.61 4.53
CA ALA A 319 -22.59 7.26 3.95
C ALA A 319 -23.66 7.56 5.02
N ALA A 320 -23.90 8.84 5.26
CA ALA A 320 -24.91 9.34 6.18
C ALA A 320 -26.02 10.06 5.40
N PRO A 321 -27.30 9.94 5.80
CA PRO A 321 -28.42 10.61 5.12
C PRO A 321 -28.29 12.14 5.03
N GLU A 322 -27.52 12.74 5.94
CA GLU A 322 -27.28 14.19 6.01
C GLU A 322 -26.23 14.66 4.98
N MET A 323 -25.55 13.75 4.29
CA MET A 323 -24.59 14.14 3.25
C MET A 323 -25.29 14.70 2.02
N ASP A 324 -24.93 15.92 1.66
CA ASP A 324 -25.41 16.61 0.47
C ASP A 324 -24.50 16.40 -0.75
N TYR A 325 -25.00 16.79 -1.92
CA TYR A 325 -24.26 16.70 -3.18
C TYR A 325 -22.97 17.54 -3.19
N LEU A 326 -22.89 18.59 -2.36
CA LEU A 326 -21.68 19.42 -2.23
C LEU A 326 -20.58 18.67 -1.48
N THR A 327 -20.94 17.97 -0.41
CA THR A 327 -20.03 17.12 0.36
C THR A 327 -19.49 15.99 -0.51
N LEU A 328 -20.38 15.27 -1.21
CA LEU A 328 -19.98 14.24 -2.17
C LEU A 328 -19.12 14.81 -3.30
N GLY A 329 -19.50 15.96 -3.86
CA GLY A 329 -18.72 16.64 -4.88
C GLY A 329 -17.32 17.01 -4.42
N ASN A 330 -17.14 17.43 -3.16
CA ASN A 330 -15.83 17.70 -2.59
C ASN A 330 -15.00 16.43 -2.36
N ILE A 331 -15.64 15.35 -1.90
CA ILE A 331 -15.00 14.04 -1.81
C ILE A 331 -14.50 13.59 -3.19
N TYR A 332 -15.35 13.63 -4.22
CA TYR A 332 -14.98 13.22 -5.57
C TYR A 332 -13.87 14.09 -6.15
N LYS A 333 -13.90 15.41 -5.96
CA LYS A 333 -12.78 16.31 -6.32
C LYS A 333 -11.49 15.87 -5.65
N GLY A 334 -11.55 15.56 -4.35
CA GLY A 334 -10.42 15.02 -3.58
C GLY A 334 -9.88 13.75 -4.22
N LEU A 335 -10.72 12.73 -4.38
CA LEU A 335 -10.35 11.43 -4.92
C LEU A 335 -9.75 11.54 -6.32
N SER A 336 -10.39 12.30 -7.21
CA SER A 336 -9.92 12.49 -8.59
C SER A 336 -8.59 13.24 -8.65
N ALA A 337 -8.43 14.28 -7.83
CA ALA A 337 -7.24 15.13 -7.89
C ALA A 337 -6.04 14.54 -7.14
N SER A 338 -6.27 13.71 -6.11
CA SER A 338 -5.19 13.02 -5.38
C SER A 338 -4.81 11.66 -5.95
N GLY A 339 -5.64 11.09 -6.84
CA GLY A 339 -5.48 9.71 -7.32
C GLY A 339 -5.67 8.67 -6.21
N SER A 340 -6.42 9.02 -5.17
CA SER A 340 -6.75 8.16 -4.03
C SER A 340 -8.02 7.37 -4.29
N TRP A 341 -8.19 6.27 -3.55
CA TRP A 341 -9.39 5.45 -3.62
C TRP A 341 -10.39 5.90 -2.56
N GLY A 342 -11.67 5.83 -2.90
CA GLY A 342 -12.77 6.09 -2.00
C GLY A 342 -13.59 4.83 -1.83
N CYS A 343 -13.85 4.43 -0.59
CA CYS A 343 -14.73 3.31 -0.27
C CYS A 343 -15.93 3.88 0.51
N PHE A 344 -17.07 3.98 -0.16
CA PHE A 344 -18.30 4.48 0.44
C PHE A 344 -19.03 3.34 1.14
N ASP A 345 -18.98 3.34 2.47
CA ASP A 345 -19.69 2.36 3.28
C ASP A 345 -21.14 2.79 3.45
N GLU A 346 -22.06 1.83 3.55
CA GLU A 346 -23.51 2.07 3.69
C GLU A 346 -24.11 3.00 2.62
N PHE A 347 -23.55 3.01 1.40
CA PHE A 347 -23.92 3.93 0.30
C PHE A 347 -25.43 4.02 0.03
N ASN A 348 -26.17 2.94 0.30
CA ASN A 348 -27.63 2.87 0.19
C ASN A 348 -28.40 3.75 1.21
N ARG A 349 -27.72 4.44 2.12
CA ARG A 349 -28.32 5.40 3.08
C ARG A 349 -28.46 6.81 2.52
N LEU A 350 -27.81 7.12 1.41
CA LEU A 350 -27.94 8.42 0.75
C LEU A 350 -29.35 8.60 0.19
N VAL A 351 -29.88 9.82 0.28
CA VAL A 351 -31.21 10.14 -0.26
C VAL A 351 -31.18 10.10 -1.80
N PRO A 352 -32.25 9.62 -2.46
CA PRO A 352 -32.29 9.49 -3.92
C PRO A 352 -31.96 10.77 -4.68
N GLU A 353 -32.36 11.93 -4.15
CA GLU A 353 -32.09 13.24 -4.75
C GLU A 353 -30.60 13.56 -4.78
N VAL A 354 -29.84 13.14 -3.78
CA VAL A 354 -28.38 13.33 -3.73
C VAL A 354 -27.67 12.33 -4.64
N LEU A 355 -28.21 11.12 -4.79
CA LEU A 355 -27.66 10.10 -5.69
C LEU A 355 -27.83 10.44 -7.17
N SER A 356 -28.89 11.19 -7.52
CA SER A 356 -29.21 11.54 -8.91
C SER A 356 -28.46 12.76 -9.44
N VAL A 357 -27.92 13.60 -8.54
CA VAL A 357 -27.22 14.86 -8.85
C VAL A 357 -25.73 14.61 -8.96
#